data_AF-A0A535A4Q6-F1
#
_entry.id   AF-A0A535A4Q6-F1
#
_cell.length_a   1.000
_cell.length_b   1.000
_cell.length_c   1.000
_cell.angle_alpha   90.00
_cell.angle_beta   90.00
_cell.angle_gamma   90.00
#
_symmetry.space_group_name_H-M   'P 1'
#
loop_
_entity.id
_entity.type
_entity.pdbx_description
1 polymer ?
#
loop_
_entity_poly.entity_id
_entity_poly.type
_entity_poly.pdbx_seq_one_letter_code
_entity_poly.pdbx_strand_id
1 'polypeptide(L)'
;MLEHDMPEKYEAIARQHIPMAPPELRRDFVSLVEVGYDTRSAIAEGQRCLQCNHNINIDGPRCILCGLCADVCPEGVIYMVDKAQVGGDDPEIDLFQSWPRGIAMIIDEERCIRCNLCVERCPTNCITMDRLELERFTPDGKVLLESYKDNVLGQVGQQAGMAIER
;
A
#
# COMPACT_ATOMS: atom_id res chain seq x y z
N MET A 1 11.82 0.36 10.21
CA MET A 1 10.43 -0.03 10.52
C MET A 1 9.74 -0.04 9.18
N LEU A 2 9.43 -1.22 8.64
CA LEU A 2 8.95 -1.37 7.27
C LEU A 2 7.64 -0.58 7.11
N GLU A 3 7.50 0.14 6.00
CA GLU A 3 6.45 1.14 5.74
C GLU A 3 5.01 0.57 5.71
N HIS A 4 4.87 -0.74 5.85
CA HIS A 4 3.65 -1.55 5.75
C HIS A 4 3.49 -2.56 6.91
N ASP A 5 3.83 -2.15 8.14
CA ASP A 5 3.52 -2.95 9.33
C ASP A 5 2.07 -2.69 9.78
N MET A 6 1.18 -3.64 9.48
CA MET A 6 -0.22 -3.60 9.88
C MET A 6 -0.33 -3.92 11.38
N PRO A 7 -1.13 -3.19 12.17
CA PRO A 7 -1.32 -3.51 13.59
C PRO A 7 -1.76 -4.97 13.78
N GLU A 8 -1.23 -5.64 14.81
CA GLU A 8 -1.66 -6.99 15.14
C GLU A 8 -3.17 -7.04 15.34
N LYS A 9 -3.82 -8.06 14.75
CA LYS A 9 -5.28 -8.27 14.82
C LYS A 9 -6.09 -7.06 14.33
N TYR A 10 -5.63 -6.34 13.30
CA TYR A 10 -6.36 -5.20 12.74
C TYR A 10 -7.84 -5.54 12.37
N GLU A 11 -8.11 -6.79 11.94
CA GLU A 11 -9.46 -7.29 11.63
C GLU A 11 -10.38 -7.35 12.85
N ALA A 12 -9.80 -7.45 14.05
CA ALA A 12 -10.53 -7.47 15.31
C ALA A 12 -10.83 -6.07 15.86
N ILE A 13 -10.32 -5.00 15.23
CA ILE A 13 -10.60 -3.63 15.65
C ILE A 13 -12.05 -3.29 15.30
N ALA A 14 -12.87 -3.19 16.33
CA ALA A 14 -14.27 -2.82 16.19
C ALA A 14 -14.43 -1.39 15.64
N ARG A 15 -15.51 -1.18 14.89
CA ARG A 15 -15.91 0.14 14.41
C ARG A 15 -16.09 1.10 15.58
N GLN A 16 -15.44 2.26 15.51
CA GLN A 16 -15.65 3.32 16.48
C GLN A 16 -17.05 3.89 16.29
N HIS A 17 -17.81 4.01 17.37
CA HIS A 17 -19.14 4.61 17.31
C HIS A 17 -19.01 6.13 17.18
N ILE A 18 -19.69 6.74 16.21
CA ILE A 18 -19.63 8.19 16.03
C ILE A 18 -20.29 8.90 17.22
N PRO A 19 -19.59 9.81 17.92
CA PRO A 19 -20.20 10.54 19.02
C PRO A 19 -21.46 11.29 18.58
N MET A 20 -22.56 11.09 19.32
CA MET A 20 -23.84 11.74 19.06
C MET A 20 -24.16 12.73 20.17
N ALA A 21 -24.74 13.89 19.81
CA ALA A 21 -25.31 14.79 20.80
C ALA A 21 -26.37 14.04 21.65
N PRO A 22 -26.63 14.41 22.91
CA PRO A 22 -27.74 13.86 23.69
C PRO A 22 -29.11 14.05 23.00
N PRO A 23 -30.08 13.12 23.13
CA PRO A 23 -31.39 13.22 22.48
C PRO A 23 -32.15 14.52 22.77
N GLU A 24 -31.89 15.17 23.89
CA GLU A 24 -32.50 16.43 24.31
C GLU A 24 -32.04 17.59 23.44
N LEU A 25 -30.77 17.56 23.01
CA LEU A 25 -30.14 18.58 22.16
C LEU A 25 -30.38 18.33 20.66
N ARG A 26 -30.86 17.15 20.26
CA ARG A 26 -31.18 16.81 18.86
C ARG A 26 -32.60 17.19 18.42
N ARG A 27 -33.33 17.94 19.26
CA ARG A 27 -34.76 18.24 19.02
C ARG A 27 -34.97 19.54 18.24
N ASP A 28 -33.94 20.34 18.08
CA ASP A 28 -33.97 21.47 17.18
C ASP A 28 -33.52 21.03 15.77
N PHE A 29 -33.89 21.82 14.76
CA PHE A 29 -33.54 21.51 13.37
C PHE A 29 -32.16 22.04 12.96
N VAL A 30 -31.35 22.45 13.95
CA VAL A 30 -30.11 23.23 13.72
C VAL A 30 -28.91 22.65 14.46
N SER A 31 -29.11 21.97 15.59
CA SER A 31 -28.02 21.33 16.31
C SER A 31 -27.52 20.10 15.58
N LEU A 32 -26.20 19.96 15.61
CA LEU A 32 -25.50 18.85 14.99
C LEU A 32 -25.79 17.56 15.76
N VAL A 33 -26.28 16.53 15.06
CA VAL A 33 -26.57 15.22 15.65
C VAL A 33 -25.29 14.42 15.87
N GLU A 34 -24.41 14.40 14.87
CA GLU A 34 -23.12 13.71 14.91
C GLU A 34 -22.01 14.72 15.17
N VAL A 35 -21.46 14.74 16.38
CA VAL A 35 -20.47 15.75 16.77
C VAL A 35 -19.05 15.45 16.28
N GLY A 36 -18.87 14.34 15.55
CA GLY A 36 -17.60 13.90 14.99
C GLY A 36 -16.70 13.18 16.00
N TYR A 37 -15.61 12.58 15.50
CA TYR A 37 -14.61 11.94 16.33
C TYR A 37 -13.65 12.94 16.98
N ASP A 38 -13.23 12.66 18.20
CA ASP A 38 -12.00 13.23 18.75
C ASP A 38 -10.77 12.58 18.08
N THR A 39 -9.60 13.18 18.26
CA THR A 39 -8.35 12.70 17.64
C THR A 39 -8.07 11.23 17.90
N ARG A 40 -8.30 10.72 19.11
CA ARG A 40 -8.01 9.33 19.46
C ARG A 40 -8.98 8.38 18.76
N SER A 41 -10.27 8.69 18.78
CA SER A 41 -11.29 7.89 18.10
C SER A 41 -11.13 7.91 16.58
N ALA A 42 -10.71 9.04 16.02
CA ALA A 42 -10.41 9.18 14.60
C ALA A 42 -9.21 8.31 14.18
N ILE A 43 -8.13 8.31 14.97
CA ILE A 43 -6.97 7.43 14.74
C ILE A 43 -7.38 5.97 14.85
N ALA A 44 -8.13 5.59 15.88
CA ALA A 44 -8.58 4.20 16.08
C ALA A 44 -9.48 3.71 14.93
N GLU A 45 -10.36 4.56 14.40
CA GLU A 45 -11.16 4.24 13.22
C GLU A 45 -10.31 4.18 11.95
N GLY A 46 -9.33 5.08 11.79
CA GLY A 46 -8.41 5.11 10.64
C GLY A 46 -7.47 3.90 10.58
N GLN A 47 -7.08 3.36 11.74
CA GLN A 47 -6.27 2.13 11.86
C GLN A 47 -6.98 0.88 11.34
N ARG A 48 -8.29 0.94 11.07
CA ARG A 48 -9.07 -0.16 10.45
C ARG A 48 -8.94 -0.21 8.93
N CYS A 49 -8.29 0.79 8.31
CA CYS A 49 -8.06 0.81 6.88
C CYS A 49 -7.22 -0.41 6.46
N LEU A 50 -7.71 -1.19 5.48
CA LEU A 50 -7.02 -2.36 4.94
C LEU A 50 -5.79 -2.00 4.08
N GLN A 51 -5.49 -0.70 3.93
CA GLN A 51 -4.36 -0.23 3.12
C GLN A 51 -4.36 -0.83 1.69
N CYS A 52 -5.56 -0.97 1.08
CA CYS A 52 -5.75 -1.58 -0.23
C CYS A 52 -5.08 -0.83 -1.40
N ASN A 53 -4.55 0.37 -1.13
CA ASN A 53 -3.75 1.15 -2.05
C ASN A 53 -2.25 0.77 -2.04
N HIS A 54 -1.84 -0.24 -1.28
CA HIS A 54 -0.47 -0.76 -1.32
C HIS A 54 -0.43 -1.95 -2.28
N ASN A 55 0.42 -1.87 -3.30
CA ASN A 55 0.55 -2.91 -4.30
C ASN A 55 1.98 -3.46 -4.29
N ILE A 56 2.12 -4.67 -4.82
CA ILE A 56 3.41 -5.33 -4.95
C ILE A 56 4.15 -4.68 -6.12
N ASN A 57 5.36 -4.22 -5.87
CA ASN A 57 6.26 -3.75 -6.91
C ASN A 57 7.52 -4.64 -6.93
N ILE A 58 8.02 -4.96 -8.13
CA ILE A 58 9.18 -5.83 -8.31
C ILE A 58 10.22 -5.14 -9.17
N ASP A 59 11.41 -5.02 -8.61
CA ASP A 59 12.63 -4.67 -9.32
C ASP A 59 13.20 -5.90 -10.03
N GLY A 60 12.84 -6.06 -11.30
CA GLY A 60 13.25 -7.17 -12.16
C GLY A 60 14.76 -7.45 -12.16
N PRO A 61 15.63 -6.44 -12.41
CA PRO A 61 17.08 -6.60 -12.37
C PRO A 61 17.67 -7.16 -11.07
N ARG A 62 17.02 -6.92 -9.92
CA ARG A 62 17.45 -7.47 -8.61
C ARG A 62 16.83 -8.84 -8.28
N CYS A 63 15.88 -9.31 -9.09
CA CYS A 63 15.23 -10.59 -8.89
C CYS A 63 16.13 -11.75 -9.38
N ILE A 64 16.41 -12.70 -8.49
CA ILE A 64 17.20 -13.91 -8.81
C ILE A 64 16.35 -15.14 -9.14
N LEU A 65 15.03 -14.96 -9.33
CA LEU A 65 14.07 -16.02 -9.67
C LEU A 65 14.08 -17.21 -8.71
N CYS A 66 14.24 -16.96 -7.41
CA CYS A 66 14.29 -18.02 -6.39
C CYS A 66 12.92 -18.64 -6.04
N GLY A 67 11.82 -17.98 -6.39
CA GLY A 67 10.46 -18.48 -6.13
C GLY A 67 9.95 -18.39 -4.69
N LEU A 68 10.75 -17.86 -3.76
CA LEU A 68 10.37 -17.78 -2.35
C LEU A 68 9.14 -16.89 -2.09
N CYS A 69 8.90 -15.88 -2.94
CA CYS A 69 7.71 -15.02 -2.86
C CYS A 69 6.43 -15.79 -3.21
N ALA A 70 6.49 -16.69 -4.19
CA ALA A 70 5.36 -17.55 -4.56
C ALA A 70 5.10 -18.61 -3.49
N ASP A 71 6.16 -19.19 -2.92
CA ASP A 71 6.07 -20.22 -1.87
C ASP A 71 5.46 -19.70 -0.56
N VAL A 72 5.83 -18.48 -0.13
CA VAL A 72 5.32 -17.90 1.13
C VAL A 72 3.91 -17.34 1.01
N CYS A 73 3.37 -17.21 -0.20
CA CYS A 73 2.09 -16.55 -0.43
C CYS A 73 0.92 -17.43 0.06
N PRO A 74 0.14 -16.99 1.08
CA PRO A 74 -0.96 -17.79 1.61
C PRO A 74 -2.11 -17.95 0.61
N GLU A 75 -2.32 -16.96 -0.25
CA GLU A 75 -3.38 -16.95 -1.27
C GLU A 75 -2.92 -17.53 -2.63
N GLY A 76 -1.63 -17.83 -2.78
CA GLY A 76 -1.05 -18.36 -4.01
C GLY A 76 -1.21 -17.45 -5.23
N VAL A 77 -1.10 -16.12 -5.05
CA VAL A 77 -1.37 -15.13 -6.12
C VAL A 77 -0.18 -14.80 -7.01
N ILE A 78 1.03 -15.22 -6.63
CA ILE A 78 2.26 -14.97 -7.38
C ILE A 78 2.60 -16.21 -8.19
N TYR A 79 2.55 -16.11 -9.51
CA TYR A 79 2.82 -17.19 -10.44
C TYR A 79 4.15 -16.94 -11.16
N MET A 80 5.00 -17.96 -11.21
CA MET A 80 6.16 -17.99 -12.09
C MET A 80 5.85 -18.93 -13.24
N VAL A 81 5.70 -18.37 -14.44
CA VAL A 81 5.30 -19.12 -15.63
C VAL A 81 6.35 -19.01 -16.72
N ASP A 82 6.48 -20.09 -17.51
CA ASP A 82 7.34 -20.06 -18.67
C ASP A 82 6.78 -19.07 -19.70
N LYS A 83 7.69 -18.45 -20.46
CA LYS A 83 7.33 -17.53 -21.55
C LYS A 83 6.29 -18.12 -22.51
N ALA A 84 6.33 -19.42 -22.79
CA ALA A 84 5.37 -20.07 -23.68
C ALA A 84 3.91 -20.06 -23.14
N GLN A 85 3.73 -19.82 -21.84
CA GLN A 85 2.41 -19.79 -21.19
C GLN A 85 1.82 -18.37 -21.10
N VAL A 86 2.60 -17.34 -21.45
CA VAL A 86 2.17 -15.94 -21.40
C VAL A 86 1.57 -15.56 -22.75
N GLY A 87 0.28 -15.24 -22.77
CA GLY A 87 -0.42 -14.78 -23.97
C GLY A 87 -1.38 -13.65 -23.64
N GLY A 88 -1.72 -12.85 -24.65
CA GLY A 88 -2.62 -11.71 -24.55
C GLY A 88 -2.36 -10.72 -25.69
N ASP A 89 -3.30 -9.78 -25.87
CA ASP A 89 -3.26 -8.79 -26.97
C ASP A 89 -2.58 -7.47 -26.55
N ASP A 90 -1.58 -7.54 -25.65
CA ASP A 90 -0.89 -6.37 -25.11
C ASP A 90 0.51 -6.18 -25.76
N PRO A 91 0.89 -4.96 -26.18
CA PRO A 91 2.22 -4.68 -26.72
C PRO A 91 3.39 -5.09 -25.82
N GLU A 92 3.23 -5.07 -24.50
CA GLU A 92 4.25 -5.52 -23.55
C GLU A 92 4.45 -7.03 -23.60
N ILE A 93 3.37 -7.79 -23.84
CA ILE A 93 3.45 -9.25 -24.03
C ILE A 93 4.20 -9.55 -25.32
N ASP A 94 3.93 -8.84 -26.42
CA ASP A 94 4.67 -9.01 -27.68
C ASP A 94 6.18 -8.72 -27.50
N LEU A 95 6.52 -7.66 -26.76
CA LEU A 95 7.90 -7.33 -26.43
C LEU A 95 8.56 -8.44 -25.61
N PHE A 96 7.89 -8.92 -24.56
CA PHE A 96 8.38 -10.05 -23.76
C PHE A 96 8.53 -11.32 -24.61
N GLN A 97 7.61 -11.56 -25.55
CA GLN A 97 7.68 -12.67 -26.50
C GLN A 97 8.84 -12.55 -27.50
N SER A 98 9.38 -11.35 -27.74
CA SER A 98 10.57 -11.16 -28.58
C SER A 98 11.87 -11.61 -27.90
N TRP A 99 11.90 -11.70 -26.56
CA TRP A 99 13.13 -12.05 -25.84
C TRP A 99 13.52 -13.51 -26.05
N PRO A 100 14.82 -13.83 -26.19
CA PRO A 100 15.26 -15.20 -26.50
C PRO A 100 14.93 -16.19 -25.38
N ARG A 101 14.93 -15.75 -24.12
CA ARG A 101 14.54 -16.53 -22.94
C ARG A 101 13.90 -15.58 -21.93
N GLY A 102 12.93 -16.06 -21.18
CA GLY A 102 12.26 -15.29 -20.14
C GLY A 102 11.38 -16.17 -19.28
N ILE A 103 11.16 -15.73 -18.04
CA ILE A 103 10.16 -16.25 -17.12
C ILE A 103 9.32 -15.05 -16.74
N ALA A 104 8.00 -15.17 -16.80
CA ALA A 104 7.12 -14.12 -16.32
C ALA A 104 6.72 -14.37 -14.88
N MET A 105 6.76 -13.31 -14.09
CA MET A 105 6.18 -13.29 -12.75
C MET A 105 4.86 -12.53 -12.85
N ILE A 106 3.75 -13.24 -12.68
CA ILE A 106 2.40 -12.68 -12.79
C ILE A 106 1.81 -12.63 -11.38
N ILE A 107 1.19 -11.50 -11.04
CA ILE A 107 0.57 -11.28 -9.74
C ILE A 107 -0.92 -11.04 -9.97
N ASP A 108 -1.76 -11.83 -9.31
CA ASP A 108 -3.19 -11.57 -9.21
C ASP A 108 -3.46 -10.57 -8.07
N GLU A 109 -3.62 -9.30 -8.42
CA GLU A 109 -3.85 -8.22 -7.46
C GLU A 109 -5.25 -8.25 -6.83
N GLU A 110 -6.23 -8.88 -7.48
CA GLU A 110 -7.61 -8.99 -6.96
C GLU A 110 -7.68 -9.92 -5.76
N ARG A 111 -6.87 -10.98 -5.77
CA ARG A 111 -6.79 -11.96 -4.68
C ARG A 111 -5.71 -11.63 -3.65
N CYS A 112 -4.84 -10.66 -3.91
CA CYS A 112 -3.77 -10.28 -3.00
C CYS A 112 -4.31 -9.62 -1.73
N ILE A 113 -4.13 -10.29 -0.58
CA ILE A 113 -4.50 -9.77 0.75
C ILE A 113 -3.48 -8.79 1.34
N ARG A 114 -2.43 -8.43 0.59
CA ARG A 114 -1.44 -7.40 0.98
C ARG A 114 -0.75 -7.67 2.33
N CYS A 115 -0.48 -8.93 2.62
CA CYS A 115 0.09 -9.39 3.88
C CYS A 115 1.61 -9.19 4.05
N ASN A 116 2.30 -8.64 3.04
CA ASN A 116 3.75 -8.33 3.06
C ASN A 116 4.72 -9.52 3.19
N LEU A 117 4.24 -10.76 3.32
CA LEU A 117 5.09 -11.94 3.51
C LEU A 117 6.07 -12.16 2.35
N CYS A 118 5.69 -11.80 1.12
CA CYS A 118 6.56 -11.92 -0.05
C CYS A 118 7.79 -10.97 0.02
N VAL A 119 7.62 -9.79 0.62
CA VAL A 119 8.69 -8.81 0.87
C VAL A 119 9.63 -9.33 1.94
N GLU A 120 9.10 -9.80 3.07
CA GLU A 120 9.91 -10.34 4.16
C GLU A 120 10.73 -11.56 3.75
N ARG A 121 10.19 -12.39 2.85
CA ARG A 121 10.86 -13.62 2.41
C ARG A 121 11.90 -13.40 1.32
N CYS A 122 11.90 -12.24 0.66
CA CYS A 122 12.76 -12.01 -0.49
C CYS A 122 14.24 -11.83 -0.08
N PRO A 123 15.17 -12.69 -0.53
CA PRO A 123 16.56 -12.62 -0.09
C PRO A 123 17.33 -11.42 -0.68
N THR A 124 16.86 -10.86 -1.81
CA THR A 124 17.50 -9.72 -2.49
C THR A 124 16.77 -8.41 -2.25
N ASN A 125 15.68 -8.42 -1.47
CA ASN A 125 14.79 -7.27 -1.25
C ASN A 125 14.33 -6.61 -2.57
N CYS A 126 14.16 -7.40 -3.64
CA CYS A 126 13.73 -6.88 -4.95
C CYS A 126 12.23 -6.65 -5.06
N ILE A 127 11.44 -7.16 -4.11
CA ILE A 127 10.00 -7.00 -4.05
C ILE A 127 9.65 -6.08 -2.89
N THR A 128 8.81 -5.09 -3.14
CA THR A 128 8.36 -4.08 -2.17
C THR A 128 6.84 -3.97 -2.17
N MET A 129 6.28 -3.44 -1.09
CA MET A 129 4.86 -3.11 -0.96
C MET A 129 4.74 -1.59 -0.95
N ASP A 130 4.57 -1.02 -2.15
CA ASP A 130 4.58 0.41 -2.35
C ASP A 130 3.15 0.95 -2.36
N ARG A 131 2.96 2.12 -1.76
CA ARG A 131 1.67 2.81 -1.84
C ARG A 131 1.54 3.47 -3.21
N LEU A 132 0.44 3.20 -3.89
CA LEU A 132 0.06 3.98 -5.07
C LEU A 132 -0.36 5.39 -4.62
N GLU A 133 0.55 6.35 -4.75
CA GLU A 133 0.26 7.77 -4.57
C GLU A 133 0.14 8.44 -5.94
N LEU A 134 -0.99 9.12 -6.19
CA LEU A 134 -1.13 9.94 -7.39
C LEU A 134 -0.31 11.21 -7.18
N GLU A 135 0.86 11.27 -7.79
CA GLU A 135 1.67 12.49 -7.79
C GLU A 135 0.90 13.62 -8.47
N ARG A 136 0.48 14.62 -7.68
CA ARG A 136 -0.02 15.88 -8.23
C ARG A 136 1.19 16.72 -8.59
N PHE A 137 1.46 16.81 -9.88
CA PHE A 137 2.43 17.76 -10.41
C PHE A 137 1.85 19.17 -10.34
N THR A 138 2.57 20.05 -9.64
CA THR A 138 2.38 21.50 -9.80
C THR A 138 2.74 21.87 -11.24
N PRO A 139 2.17 22.93 -11.86
CA PRO A 139 2.61 23.40 -13.19
C PRO A 139 4.11 23.63 -13.33
N ASP A 140 4.81 23.84 -12.21
CA ASP A 140 6.26 23.99 -12.10
C ASP A 140 7.06 22.66 -12.05
N GLY A 141 6.38 21.51 -12.21
CA GLY A 141 7.00 20.18 -12.20
C GLY A 141 7.40 19.64 -10.82
N LYS A 142 6.95 20.27 -9.73
CA LYS A 142 7.20 19.82 -8.36
C LYS A 142 6.08 18.89 -7.88
N VAL A 143 6.46 17.75 -7.30
CA VAL A 143 5.56 16.74 -6.71
C VAL A 143 5.02 17.28 -5.38
N LEU A 144 3.68 17.35 -5.24
CA LEU A 144 3.03 17.56 -3.96
C LEU A 144 2.97 16.22 -3.21
N LEU A 145 3.95 15.95 -2.35
CA LEU A 145 3.88 14.86 -1.38
C LEU A 145 2.90 15.28 -0.26
N GLU A 146 1.62 14.96 -0.46
CA GLU A 146 0.52 15.25 0.47
C GLU A 146 0.15 14.02 1.32
N SER A 147 1.07 13.08 1.56
CA SER A 147 0.79 11.97 2.46
C SER A 147 0.95 12.40 3.93
N TYR A 148 -0.05 12.07 4.75
CA TYR A 148 -0.06 12.31 6.21
C TYR A 148 1.17 11.69 6.92
N LYS A 149 1.80 10.67 6.33
CA LYS A 149 3.04 10.05 6.87
C LYS A 149 4.29 10.88 6.57
N ASP A 150 4.34 11.57 5.42
CA ASP A 150 5.49 12.43 5.06
C ASP A 150 5.56 13.68 5.95
N ASN A 151 4.44 14.13 6.51
CA ASN A 151 4.44 15.19 7.52
C ASN A 151 5.02 14.74 8.87
N VAL A 152 5.02 13.44 9.20
CA VAL A 152 5.66 12.95 10.44
C VAL A 152 7.17 12.83 10.25
N LEU A 153 7.64 12.33 9.09
CA LEU A 153 9.08 12.31 8.79
C LEU A 153 9.63 13.72 8.45
N GLY A 154 8.82 14.58 7.83
CA GLY A 154 9.15 15.97 7.54
C GLY A 154 9.21 16.87 8.77
N GLN A 155 8.40 16.62 9.81
CA GLN A 155 8.51 17.36 11.08
C GLN A 155 9.73 16.93 11.90
N VAL A 156 10.13 15.65 11.82
CA VAL A 156 11.35 15.17 12.48
C VAL A 156 12.61 15.68 11.74
N GLY A 157 12.56 15.81 10.41
CA GLY A 157 13.61 16.44 9.60
C GLY A 157 13.71 17.97 9.72
N GLN A 158 12.63 18.66 10.09
CA GLN A 158 12.68 20.11 10.38
C GLN A 158 13.21 20.43 11.78
N GLN A 159 13.16 19.50 12.74
CA GLN A 159 13.76 19.69 14.07
C GLN A 159 15.22 19.24 14.15
N ALA A 160 15.68 18.36 13.24
CA ALA A 160 17.09 18.00 13.11
C ALA A 160 17.57 18.40 11.71
N GLY A 161 18.08 19.63 11.58
CA GLY A 161 18.51 20.23 10.32
C GLY A 161 19.59 19.43 9.58
N MET A 162 19.18 18.38 8.88
CA MET A 162 19.99 17.59 7.97
C MET A 162 19.36 17.67 6.59
N ALA A 163 20.06 18.34 5.68
CA ALA A 163 19.73 18.33 4.26
C ALA A 163 19.87 16.90 3.74
N ILE A 164 18.77 16.33 3.25
CA ILE A 164 18.80 15.06 2.54
C ILE A 164 19.03 15.42 1.07
N GLU A 165 20.28 15.26 0.61
CA GLU A 165 20.57 15.25 -0.82
C GLU A 165 20.14 13.91 -1.43
N ARG A 166 19.76 13.97 -2.71
CA ARG A 166 19.07 12.95 -3.52
C ARG A 166 19.62 11.53 -3.40
#